data_AF-A0A962GP42-F1
#
_entry.id   AF-A0A962GP42-F1
#
_cell.length_a   1.000
_cell.length_b   1.000
_cell.length_c   1.000
_cell.angle_alpha   90.00
_cell.angle_beta   90.00
_cell.angle_gamma   90.00
#
_symmetry.space_group_name_H-M   'P 1'
#
loop_
_entity.id
_entity.type
_entity.pdbx_description
1 polymer ?
#
loop_
_entity_poly.entity_id
_entity_poly.type
_entity_poly.pdbx_seq_one_letter_code
_entity_poly.pdbx_strand_id
1 'polypeptide(L)'
;WLFWQFQHRWTRMNRYLRLFRRQSMRMSDAAVHAAPLVPGPVGRLPGYLLHDGEKDIGTKVAKVNAYAAGTAQDRIRRRSRFVGLRMIAYPPLFFLRNYLFKRQFLNGWAGFIACVIGAFYVFEKYARVHEARRRQR
;
A
#
# COMPACT_ATOMS: atom_id res chain seq x y z
N TRP A 1 9.71 -14.74 -12.71
CA TRP A 1 10.21 -13.35 -12.65
C TRP A 1 9.51 -12.41 -13.65
N LEU A 2 8.21 -12.59 -13.94
CA LEU A 2 7.57 -11.89 -15.07
C LEU A 2 7.11 -10.45 -14.74
N PHE A 3 6.82 -10.14 -13.47
CA PHE A 3 6.23 -8.85 -13.05
C PHE A 3 7.15 -7.93 -12.24
N TRP A 4 8.24 -8.47 -11.68
CA TRP A 4 9.10 -7.75 -10.73
C TRP A 4 10.51 -7.59 -11.29
N GLN A 5 10.60 -7.08 -12.52
CA GLN A 5 11.82 -6.41 -12.92
C GLN A 5 12.04 -5.18 -12.03
N PHE A 6 13.29 -4.76 -11.91
CA PHE A 6 13.64 -3.57 -11.17
C PHE A 6 12.82 -2.38 -11.68
N GLN A 7 12.23 -1.59 -10.77
CA GLN A 7 11.48 -0.41 -11.20
C GLN A 7 12.39 0.49 -12.02
N HIS A 8 11.87 0.97 -13.14
CA HIS A 8 12.55 1.90 -14.03
C HIS A 8 13.19 3.03 -13.22
N ARG A 9 14.43 3.42 -13.55
CA ARG A 9 15.22 4.40 -12.77
C ARG A 9 14.49 5.74 -12.54
N TRP A 10 13.63 6.11 -13.48
CA TRP A 10 12.81 7.32 -13.38
C TRP A 10 11.46 7.11 -12.69
N THR A 11 11.05 5.90 -12.36
CA THR A 11 9.89 5.67 -11.50
C THR A 11 10.16 6.22 -10.10
N ARG A 12 9.17 6.89 -9.50
CA ARG A 12 9.32 7.44 -8.15
C ARG A 12 9.21 6.31 -7.12
N MET A 13 10.35 5.91 -6.56
CA MET A 13 10.45 4.89 -5.53
C MET A 13 10.00 5.38 -4.15
N ASN A 14 9.43 4.48 -3.36
CA ASN A 14 9.17 4.72 -1.95
C ASN A 14 10.45 4.47 -1.15
N ARG A 15 10.63 5.20 -0.05
CA ARG A 15 11.74 5.01 0.90
C ARG A 15 11.19 4.40 2.18
N TYR A 16 11.90 3.41 2.72
CA TYR A 16 11.53 2.71 3.93
C TYR A 16 12.70 2.73 4.92
N LEU A 17 12.39 2.90 6.21
CA LEU A 17 13.37 2.72 7.27
C LEU A 17 13.69 1.23 7.41
N ARG A 18 14.95 0.86 7.14
CA ARG A 18 15.41 -0.53 7.07
C ARG A 18 16.55 -0.85 8.02
N LEU A 19 17.43 0.12 8.27
CA LEU A 19 18.55 -0.01 9.20
C LEU A 19 18.29 0.86 10.42
N PHE A 20 18.31 0.24 11.60
CA PHE A 20 18.14 0.90 12.88
C PHE A 20 18.68 0.00 14.00
N ARG A 21 19.06 0.59 15.14
CA ARG A 21 19.50 -0.16 16.31
C ARG A 21 18.29 -0.77 17.02
N ARG A 22 18.25 -2.09 17.18
CA ARG A 22 17.11 -2.85 17.76
C ARG A 22 16.67 -2.31 19.13
N GLN A 23 17.63 -1.95 19.98
CA GLN A 23 17.38 -1.46 21.35
C GLN A 23 16.76 -0.07 21.41
N SER A 24 16.85 0.70 20.32
CA SER A 24 16.46 2.11 20.26
C SER A 24 15.24 2.33 19.37
N MET A 25 14.47 1.29 19.10
CA MET A 25 13.32 1.34 18.19
C MET A 25 12.06 0.84 18.90
N ARG A 26 10.91 1.40 18.49
CA ARG A 26 9.58 0.92 18.85
C ARG A 26 8.78 0.62 17.58
N MET A 27 7.87 -0.35 17.61
CA MET A 27 6.89 -0.52 16.53
C MET A 27 5.72 0.43 16.75
N SER A 28 5.18 1.00 15.67
CA SER A 28 3.93 1.77 15.74
C SER A 28 2.73 0.87 16.06
N ASP A 29 1.75 1.38 16.80
CA ASP A 29 0.51 0.67 17.19
C ASP A 29 -0.51 0.45 16.04
N ALA A 30 -0.07 0.56 14.79
CA ALA A 30 -0.92 0.32 13.64
C ALA A 30 -1.18 -1.19 13.47
N ALA A 31 -2.46 -1.60 13.49
CA ALA A 31 -2.82 -3.01 13.29
C ALA A 31 -2.37 -3.54 11.93
N VAL A 32 -2.26 -2.65 10.94
CA VAL A 32 -1.73 -2.94 9.61
C VAL A 32 -0.71 -1.87 9.23
N HIS A 33 0.40 -2.29 8.63
CA HIS A 33 1.57 -1.44 8.30
C HIS A 33 2.31 -0.89 9.52
N ALA A 34 2.51 -1.72 10.56
CA ALA A 34 3.40 -1.40 11.65
C ALA A 34 4.78 -1.02 11.10
N ALA A 35 5.26 0.17 11.46
CA ALA A 35 6.53 0.70 11.02
C ALA A 35 7.47 0.91 12.21
N PRO A 36 8.79 0.74 12.02
CA PRO A 36 9.78 1.09 13.03
C PRO A 36 9.79 2.60 13.26
N LEU A 37 9.68 2.99 14.52
CA LEU A 37 9.84 4.35 15.01
C LEU A 37 11.18 4.42 15.73
N VAL A 38 12.04 5.34 15.29
CA VAL A 38 13.35 5.59 15.87
C VAL A 38 13.43 7.02 16.38
N PRO A 39 13.97 7.26 17.59
CA PRO A 39 14.25 8.59 18.06
C PRO A 39 15.50 9.15 17.35
N GLY A 40 15.47 10.43 17.00
CA GLY A 40 16.60 11.14 16.40
C GLY A 40 16.58 11.24 14.87
N PRO A 41 17.66 11.75 14.26
CA PRO A 41 17.72 12.01 12.83
C PRO A 41 17.81 10.72 12.01
N VAL A 42 17.11 10.69 10.87
CA VAL A 42 17.12 9.56 9.92
C VAL A 42 17.85 9.98 8.64
N GLY A 43 18.90 9.23 8.30
CA GLY A 43 19.71 9.43 7.10
C GLY A 43 19.23 8.64 5.88
N ARG A 44 19.85 8.90 4.73
CA ARG A 44 19.65 8.15 3.49
C ARG A 44 20.90 7.33 3.20
N LEU A 45 20.74 6.03 3.03
CA LEU A 45 21.81 5.16 2.54
C LEU A 45 21.86 5.22 1.00
N PRO A 46 23.07 5.28 0.41
CA PRO A 46 23.22 5.13 -1.04
C PRO A 46 22.88 3.69 -1.45
N GLY A 47 22.37 3.53 -2.67
CA GLY A 47 22.01 2.23 -3.25
C GLY A 47 20.53 1.86 -3.12
N TYR A 48 20.21 0.66 -3.59
CA TYR A 48 18.85 0.14 -3.64
C TYR A 48 18.77 -1.15 -2.82
N LEU A 49 17.69 -1.28 -2.04
CA LEU A 49 17.38 -2.55 -1.39
C LEU A 49 16.59 -3.41 -2.37
N LEU A 50 17.19 -4.49 -2.85
CA LEU A 50 16.49 -5.50 -3.61
C LEU A 50 15.50 -6.20 -2.67
N HIS A 51 14.22 -6.15 -3.04
CA HIS A 51 13.16 -6.81 -2.28
C HIS A 51 12.44 -7.77 -3.22
N ASP A 52 12.67 -9.06 -2.98
CA ASP A 52 11.94 -10.11 -3.67
C ASP A 52 10.49 -10.08 -3.19
N GLY A 53 9.64 -9.46 -4.02
CA GLY A 53 8.22 -9.29 -3.77
C GLY A 53 7.43 -10.59 -3.93
N GLU A 54 6.15 -10.45 -4.22
CA GLU A 54 5.26 -11.59 -4.42
C GLU A 54 5.60 -12.34 -5.71
N LYS A 55 5.59 -13.67 -5.74
CA LYS A 55 6.07 -14.41 -6.94
C LYS A 55 5.07 -14.44 -8.10
N ASP A 56 3.79 -14.29 -7.81
CA ASP A 56 2.67 -14.40 -8.74
C ASP A 56 1.50 -13.47 -8.38
N ILE A 57 0.54 -13.32 -9.31
CA ILE A 57 -0.63 -12.45 -9.13
C ILE A 57 -1.58 -12.99 -8.06
N GLY A 58 -1.74 -14.31 -7.94
CA GLY A 58 -2.61 -14.93 -6.94
C GLY A 58 -2.17 -14.58 -5.52
N THR A 59 -0.88 -14.79 -5.24
CA THR A 59 -0.24 -14.37 -3.97
C THR A 59 -0.39 -12.87 -3.75
N LYS A 60 -0.23 -12.05 -4.78
CA LYS A 60 -0.40 -10.58 -4.68
C LYS A 60 -1.82 -10.19 -4.28
N VAL A 61 -2.83 -10.77 -4.92
CA VAL A 61 -4.25 -10.49 -4.67
C VAL A 61 -4.67 -11.02 -3.29
N ALA A 62 -4.26 -12.23 -2.91
CA ALA A 62 -4.53 -12.79 -1.59
C ALA A 62 -3.97 -11.90 -0.48
N LYS A 63 -2.75 -11.40 -0.66
CA LYS A 63 -2.13 -10.44 0.25
C LYS A 63 -2.94 -9.15 0.33
N VAL A 64 -3.26 -8.54 -0.82
CA VAL A 64 -4.09 -7.32 -0.89
C VAL A 64 -5.40 -7.47 -0.13
N ASN A 65 -6.10 -8.59 -0.31
CA ASN A 65 -7.33 -8.93 0.39
C ASN A 65 -7.11 -9.00 1.92
N ALA A 66 -6.06 -9.70 2.38
CA ALA A 66 -5.73 -9.78 3.81
C ALA A 66 -5.43 -8.39 4.42
N TYR A 67 -4.65 -7.55 3.72
CA TYR A 67 -4.37 -6.18 4.14
C TYR A 67 -5.64 -5.31 4.20
N ALA A 68 -6.56 -5.49 3.24
CA ALA A 68 -7.83 -4.78 3.23
C ALA A 68 -8.70 -5.18 4.43
N ALA A 69 -8.67 -6.47 4.82
CA ALA A 69 -9.37 -7.00 5.99
C ALA A 69 -8.95 -6.28 7.28
N GLY A 70 -7.64 -6.29 7.55
CA GLY A 70 -7.10 -5.71 8.79
C GLY A 70 -7.36 -4.22 8.89
N THR A 71 -7.34 -3.50 7.76
CA THR A 71 -7.56 -2.04 7.81
C THR A 71 -9.03 -1.63 7.92
N ALA A 72 -9.97 -2.52 7.59
CA ALA A 72 -11.39 -2.23 7.72
C ALA A 72 -11.77 -2.04 9.21
N GLN A 73 -11.27 -2.91 10.08
CA GLN A 73 -11.52 -2.85 11.53
C GLN A 73 -11.07 -1.52 12.14
N ASP A 74 -9.86 -1.07 11.82
CA ASP A 74 -9.34 0.22 12.27
C ASP A 74 -10.18 1.41 11.77
N ARG A 75 -10.64 1.37 10.51
CA ARG A 75 -11.45 2.46 9.95
C ARG A 75 -12.87 2.53 10.52
N ILE A 76 -13.43 1.39 10.89
CA ILE A 76 -14.73 1.30 11.59
C ILE A 76 -14.59 1.97 12.96
N ARG A 77 -13.55 1.62 13.73
CA ARG A 77 -13.23 2.27 15.02
C ARG A 77 -13.10 3.79 14.88
N ARG A 78 -12.47 4.26 13.79
CA ARG A 78 -12.28 5.70 13.51
C ARG A 78 -13.49 6.42 12.89
N ARG A 79 -14.68 5.79 12.81
CA ARG A 79 -15.93 6.38 12.25
C ARG A 79 -15.74 7.13 10.93
N SER A 80 -15.03 6.53 9.96
CA SER A 80 -14.71 7.19 8.67
C SER A 80 -15.93 7.80 7.96
N ARG A 81 -15.97 9.12 7.73
CA ARG A 81 -17.07 9.77 6.99
C ARG A 81 -16.95 9.56 5.47
N PHE A 82 -18.06 9.74 4.76
CA PHE A 82 -18.16 9.73 3.28
C PHE A 82 -17.61 8.47 2.60
N VAL A 83 -17.88 7.29 3.15
CA VAL A 83 -17.35 6.01 2.63
C VAL A 83 -17.81 5.74 1.20
N GLY A 84 -19.07 6.00 0.86
CA GLY A 84 -19.60 5.79 -0.50
C GLY A 84 -18.88 6.65 -1.55
N LEU A 85 -18.79 7.96 -1.33
CA LEU A 85 -18.08 8.85 -2.26
C LEU A 85 -16.59 8.47 -2.39
N ARG A 86 -15.93 8.13 -1.28
CA ARG A 86 -14.53 7.69 -1.28
C ARG A 86 -14.32 6.37 -2.01
N MET A 87 -15.29 5.47 -1.97
CA MET A 87 -15.23 4.19 -2.69
C MET A 87 -15.23 4.40 -4.21
N ILE A 88 -15.94 5.42 -4.71
CA ILE A 88 -16.03 5.73 -6.15
C ILE A 88 -14.87 6.61 -6.61
N ALA A 89 -14.60 7.71 -5.91
CA ALA A 89 -13.65 8.71 -6.38
C ALA A 89 -12.18 8.29 -6.15
N TYR A 90 -11.89 7.63 -5.04
CA TYR A 90 -10.51 7.43 -4.61
C TYR A 90 -9.72 6.38 -5.42
N PRO A 91 -10.31 5.27 -5.92
CA PRO A 91 -9.57 4.32 -6.75
C PRO A 91 -9.06 4.90 -8.08
N PRO A 92 -9.88 5.61 -8.91
CA PRO A 92 -9.37 6.27 -10.11
C PRO A 92 -8.29 7.31 -9.80
N LEU A 93 -8.48 8.12 -8.75
CA LEU A 93 -7.48 9.07 -8.27
C LEU A 93 -6.17 8.38 -7.87
N PHE A 94 -6.24 7.24 -7.18
CA PHE A 94 -5.07 6.45 -6.83
C PHE A 94 -4.38 5.90 -8.08
N PHE A 95 -5.14 5.38 -9.04
CA PHE A 95 -4.58 4.88 -10.30
C PHE A 95 -3.84 5.99 -11.05
N LEU A 96 -4.49 7.12 -11.34
CA LEU A 96 -3.86 8.24 -12.06
C LEU A 96 -2.62 8.74 -11.32
N ARG A 97 -2.69 8.88 -9.99
CA ARG A 97 -1.55 9.31 -9.18
C ARG A 97 -0.35 8.38 -9.30
N ASN A 98 -0.56 7.06 -9.22
CA ASN A 98 0.56 6.13 -9.27
C ASN A 98 1.02 5.90 -10.72
N TYR A 99 0.10 5.80 -11.67
CA TYR A 99 0.43 5.55 -13.06
C TYR A 99 1.21 6.72 -13.67
N LEU A 100 0.65 7.94 -13.62
CA LEU A 100 1.23 9.13 -14.23
C LEU A 100 2.27 9.80 -13.31
N PHE A 101 1.87 10.24 -12.11
CA PHE A 101 2.75 11.07 -11.27
C PHE A 101 3.92 10.29 -10.65
N LYS A 102 3.74 9.00 -10.37
CA LYS A 102 4.88 8.14 -9.99
C LYS A 102 5.59 7.51 -11.18
N ARG A 103 5.12 7.75 -12.41
CA ARG A 103 5.70 7.24 -13.66
C ARG A 103 5.82 5.71 -13.63
N GLN A 104 4.75 5.04 -13.20
CA GLN A 104 4.67 3.58 -13.22
C GLN A 104 4.43 3.04 -14.62
N PHE A 105 3.93 3.86 -15.56
CA PHE A 105 3.83 3.49 -16.98
C PHE A 105 5.18 3.11 -17.59
N LEU A 106 6.31 3.61 -17.06
CA LEU A 106 7.67 3.26 -17.49
C LEU A 106 8.03 1.79 -17.20
N ASN A 107 7.25 1.11 -16.35
CA ASN A 107 7.42 -0.32 -16.05
C ASN A 107 6.54 -1.21 -16.95
N GLY A 108 5.97 -0.67 -18.03
CA GLY A 108 5.11 -1.41 -18.97
C GLY A 108 3.91 -2.08 -18.30
N TRP A 109 3.64 -3.33 -18.68
CA TRP A 109 2.53 -4.12 -18.14
C TRP A 109 2.61 -4.33 -16.62
N ALA A 110 3.82 -4.52 -16.08
CA ALA A 110 4.00 -4.69 -14.63
C ALA A 110 3.53 -3.45 -13.85
N GLY A 111 3.87 -2.26 -14.34
CA GLY A 111 3.45 -0.99 -13.73
C GLY A 111 1.94 -0.77 -13.83
N PHE A 112 1.34 -1.10 -14.96
CA PHE A 112 -0.11 -1.04 -15.14
C PHE A 112 -0.84 -1.98 -14.17
N ILE A 113 -0.46 -3.26 -14.13
CA ILE A 113 -1.05 -4.28 -13.25
C ILE A 113 -0.92 -3.86 -11.77
N ALA A 114 0.26 -3.36 -11.35
CA ALA A 114 0.46 -2.87 -9.99
C ALA A 114 -0.46 -1.70 -9.63
N CYS A 115 -0.71 -0.78 -10.57
CA CYS A 115 -1.62 0.34 -10.36
C CYS A 115 -3.08 -0.11 -10.28
N VAL A 116 -3.50 -1.07 -11.11
CA VAL A 116 -4.86 -1.66 -11.08
C VAL A 116 -5.09 -2.39 -9.76
N ILE A 117 -4.18 -3.29 -9.37
CA ILE A 117 -4.27 -4.03 -8.10
C ILE A 117 -4.28 -3.06 -6.91
N GLY A 118 -3.47 -2.01 -6.94
CA GLY A 118 -3.45 -0.99 -5.90
C GLY A 118 -4.75 -0.16 -5.83
N ALA A 119 -5.35 0.16 -6.98
CA ALA A 119 -6.65 0.82 -7.02
C ALA A 119 -7.76 -0.10 -6.47
N PHE A 120 -7.72 -1.39 -6.82
CA PHE A 120 -8.64 -2.40 -6.29
C PHE A 120 -8.51 -2.54 -4.76
N TYR A 121 -7.28 -2.61 -4.21
CA TYR A 121 -7.05 -2.59 -2.76
C TYR A 121 -7.72 -1.39 -2.08
N VAL A 122 -7.58 -0.22 -2.69
CA VAL A 122 -8.14 1.02 -2.17
C VAL A 122 -9.68 0.98 -2.18
N PHE A 123 -10.28 0.50 -3.26
CA PHE A 123 -11.73 0.26 -3.36
C PHE A 123 -12.21 -0.71 -2.29
N GLU A 124 -11.60 -1.89 -2.23
CA GLU A 124 -11.96 -2.99 -1.33
C GLU A 124 -11.94 -2.54 0.14
N LYS A 125 -10.95 -1.73 0.51
CA LYS A 125 -10.84 -1.11 1.84
C LYS A 125 -12.07 -0.29 2.24
N TYR A 126 -12.67 0.45 1.31
CA TYR A 126 -13.90 1.22 1.59
C TYR A 126 -15.15 0.35 1.48
N ALA A 127 -15.18 -0.59 0.55
CA ALA A 127 -16.28 -1.55 0.41
C ALA A 127 -16.50 -2.35 1.70
N ARG A 128 -15.42 -2.86 2.33
CA ARG A 128 -15.50 -3.58 3.61
C ARG A 128 -16.01 -2.72 4.77
N VAL A 129 -15.64 -1.45 4.80
CA VAL A 129 -16.17 -0.51 5.82
C VAL A 129 -17.67 -0.29 5.59
N HIS A 130 -18.11 -0.20 4.34
CA HIS A 130 -19.53 -0.08 4.01
C HIS A 130 -20.30 -1.36 4.37
N GLU A 131 -19.77 -2.53 4.04
CA GLU A 131 -20.34 -3.83 4.41
C GLU A 131 -20.49 -3.98 5.93
N ALA A 132 -19.43 -3.71 6.69
CA ALA A 132 -19.47 -3.83 8.14
C ALA A 132 -20.50 -2.89 8.80
N ARG A 133 -20.70 -1.69 8.23
CA ARG A 133 -21.76 -0.76 8.69
C ARG A 133 -23.16 -1.25 8.42
N ARG A 134 -23.35 -1.96 7.30
CA ARG A 134 -24.65 -2.56 6.94
C ARG A 134 -24.99 -3.73 7.86
N ARG A 135 -24.00 -4.52 8.29
CA ARG A 135 -24.19 -5.64 9.23
C ARG A 135 -24.45 -5.20 10.68
N GLN A 136 -24.09 -3.97 11.05
CA GLN A 136 -24.33 -3.40 12.39
C GLN A 136 -25.67 -2.66 12.51
N ARG A 137 -26.41 -2.52 11.41
CA ARG A 137 -27.77 -1.97 11.37
C ARG A 137 -28.74 -3.12 11.34
#